data_AF-A0A7T2YTD7-F1
#
_entry.id   AF-A0A7T2YTD7-F1
#
_cell.length_a   1.000
_cell.length_b   1.000
_cell.length_c   1.000
_cell.angle_alpha   90.00
_cell.angle_beta   90.00
_cell.angle_gamma   90.00
#
_symmetry.space_group_name_H-M   'P 1'
#
loop_
_entity.id
_entity.type
_entity.pdbx_description
1 polymer ?
#
loop_
_entity_poly.entity_id
_entity_poly.type
_entity_poly.pdbx_seq_one_letter_code
_entity_poly.pdbx_strand_id
1 'polypeptide(L)'
;MNTLVCNTLSGAVSEYTRHDFHALTPTHGGSATGLYALASGDTDDGLPIVAELRLPATIRENTLKKHLEMVYLSMRGRGCAQFAVLGPNAERWAYSFPLAASGQTRCQPGRGIRQNYMGFGLSTPAGQTFTLDRIEVVTVSSKTRRVGA
;
A
#
# COMPACT_ATOMS: atom_id res chain seq x y z
N MET A 1 1.83 7.36 -25.74
CA MET A 1 3.05 6.66 -26.20
C MET A 1 3.98 6.55 -24.99
N ASN A 2 4.88 5.57 -24.91
CA ASN A 2 5.82 5.54 -23.77
C ASN A 2 7.04 6.40 -24.13
N THR A 3 7.46 7.29 -23.25
CA THR A 3 8.69 8.08 -23.41
C THR A 3 9.85 7.39 -22.70
N LEU A 4 10.90 7.06 -23.45
CA LEU A 4 12.14 6.51 -22.91
C LEU A 4 13.19 7.61 -22.79
N VAL A 5 13.83 7.69 -21.63
CA VAL A 5 14.84 8.70 -21.30
C VAL A 5 16.10 8.00 -20.85
N CYS A 6 17.21 8.26 -21.52
CA CYS A 6 18.51 7.72 -21.15
C CYS A 6 19.37 8.83 -20.53
N ASN A 7 19.83 8.61 -19.31
CA ASN A 7 20.88 9.41 -18.70
C ASN A 7 22.22 9.03 -19.36
N THR A 8 22.74 9.90 -20.23
CA THR A 8 23.96 9.63 -21.01
C THR A 8 25.24 9.54 -20.19
N LEU A 9 25.25 10.00 -18.94
CA LEU A 9 26.41 9.91 -18.04
C LEU A 9 26.48 8.57 -17.30
N SER A 10 25.34 8.00 -16.92
CA SER A 10 25.26 6.76 -16.13
C SER A 10 24.76 5.55 -16.92
N GLY A 11 24.18 5.76 -18.10
CA GLY A 11 23.47 4.74 -18.86
C GLY A 11 22.12 4.34 -18.25
N ALA A 12 21.67 5.00 -17.18
CA ALA A 12 20.38 4.71 -16.56
C ALA A 12 19.24 5.07 -17.52
N VAL A 13 18.30 4.16 -17.71
CA VAL A 13 17.13 4.35 -18.56
C VAL A 13 15.87 4.44 -17.69
N SER A 14 15.06 5.46 -17.93
CA SER A 14 13.75 5.64 -17.32
C SER A 14 12.68 5.58 -18.39
N GLU A 15 11.59 4.88 -18.10
CA GLU A 15 10.42 4.78 -18.97
C GLU A 15 9.23 5.49 -18.31
N TYR A 16 8.66 6.46 -19.04
CA TYR A 16 7.43 7.14 -18.69
C TYR A 16 6.29 6.55 -19.52
N THR A 17 5.29 5.99 -18.85
CA THR A 17 4.17 5.29 -19.50
C THR A 17 2.90 6.13 -19.64
N ARG A 18 2.85 7.30 -18.98
CA ARG A 18 1.68 8.19 -18.94
C ARG A 18 1.95 9.60 -19.45
N HIS A 19 3.19 9.91 -19.80
CA HIS A 19 3.59 11.24 -20.23
C HIS A 19 4.27 11.15 -21.60
N ASP A 20 3.72 11.85 -22.59
CA ASP A 20 4.30 11.99 -23.93
C ASP A 20 5.33 13.13 -23.94
N PHE A 21 6.35 13.04 -23.07
CA PHE A 21 7.40 14.07 -23.02
C PHE A 21 8.23 14.05 -24.31
N HIS A 22 8.42 15.24 -24.90
CA HIS A 22 9.34 15.45 -26.03
C HIS A 22 10.55 16.31 -25.64
N ALA A 23 10.54 16.93 -24.46
CA ALA A 23 11.64 17.70 -23.90
C ALA A 23 11.76 17.42 -22.39
N LEU A 24 12.99 17.37 -21.87
CA LEU A 24 13.25 17.08 -20.47
C LEU A 24 14.40 17.92 -19.92
N THR A 25 14.26 18.26 -18.65
CA THR A 25 15.29 18.87 -17.80
C THR A 25 15.36 18.08 -16.49
N PRO A 26 16.34 18.33 -15.60
CA PRO A 26 16.41 17.64 -14.32
C PRO A 26 15.17 17.79 -13.44
N THR A 27 14.35 18.83 -13.64
CA THR A 27 13.19 19.13 -12.79
C THR A 27 11.85 19.17 -13.52
N HIS A 28 11.84 19.25 -14.86
CA HIS A 28 10.62 19.40 -15.65
C HIS A 28 10.64 18.57 -16.94
N GLY A 29 9.48 18.05 -17.34
CA GLY A 29 9.21 17.47 -18.66
C GLY A 29 8.22 18.33 -19.44
N GLY A 30 8.48 18.54 -20.73
CA GLY A 30 7.60 19.24 -21.66
C GLY A 30 6.94 18.27 -22.62
N SER A 31 5.62 18.44 -22.82
CA SER A 31 4.83 17.74 -23.82
C SER A 31 4.04 18.74 -24.68
N ALA A 32 3.30 18.27 -25.68
CA ALA A 32 2.41 19.13 -26.47
C ALA A 32 1.26 19.73 -25.63
N THR A 33 0.92 19.10 -24.49
CA THR A 33 -0.18 19.50 -23.61
C THR A 33 0.27 20.43 -22.48
N GLY A 34 1.56 20.53 -22.19
CA GLY A 34 2.07 21.46 -21.19
C GLY A 34 3.46 21.14 -20.64
N LEU A 35 3.79 21.83 -19.55
CA LEU A 35 5.02 21.66 -18.78
C LEU A 35 4.69 21.02 -17.43
N TYR A 36 5.42 19.96 -17.08
CA TYR A 36 5.18 19.11 -15.92
C TYR A 36 6.41 19.12 -15.02
N ALA A 37 6.22 19.25 -13.71
CA ALA A 37 7.30 19.11 -12.74
C ALA A 37 7.53 17.63 -12.41
N LEU A 38 8.78 17.15 -12.46
CA LEU A 38 9.12 15.73 -12.30
C LEU A 38 9.31 15.31 -10.84
N ALA A 39 9.65 16.25 -9.96
CA ALA A 39 10.02 15.97 -8.56
C ALA A 39 8.98 16.48 -7.54
N SER A 40 7.87 17.03 -8.01
CA SER A 40 6.84 17.64 -7.16
C SER A 40 5.44 17.32 -7.67
N GLY A 41 4.54 16.94 -6.78
CA GLY A 41 3.13 16.72 -7.11
C GLY A 41 2.53 15.61 -6.27
N ASP A 42 1.20 15.63 -6.16
CA ASP A 42 0.41 14.62 -5.45
C ASP A 42 -0.21 13.59 -6.42
N THR A 43 -0.04 13.79 -7.73
CA THR A 43 -0.63 12.97 -8.80
C THR A 43 0.39 12.63 -9.89
N ASP A 44 0.19 11.49 -10.54
CA ASP A 44 0.86 11.08 -11.76
C ASP A 44 -0.14 11.21 -12.92
N ASP A 45 -0.02 12.31 -13.68
CA ASP A 45 -0.96 12.67 -14.76
C ASP A 45 -2.42 12.71 -14.30
N GLY A 46 -2.68 13.37 -13.16
CA GLY A 46 -4.02 13.48 -12.58
C GLY A 46 -4.51 12.22 -11.84
N LEU A 47 -3.78 11.10 -11.92
CA LEU A 47 -4.06 9.92 -11.11
C LEU A 47 -3.39 10.01 -9.74
N PRO A 48 -4.01 9.56 -8.64
CA PRO A 48 -3.37 9.58 -7.34
C PRO A 48 -2.11 8.72 -7.27
N ILE A 49 -1.06 9.21 -6.62
CA ILE A 49 0.14 8.42 -6.33
C ILE A 49 -0.15 7.52 -5.13
N VAL A 50 -0.54 6.27 -5.38
CA VAL A 50 -0.90 5.31 -4.33
C VAL A 50 0.36 4.75 -3.66
N ALA A 51 0.48 4.94 -2.34
CA ALA A 51 1.47 4.23 -1.56
C ALA A 51 0.97 2.84 -1.17
N GLU A 52 1.83 1.83 -1.29
CA GLU A 52 1.55 0.46 -0.87
C GLU A 52 2.71 -0.08 -0.03
N LEU A 53 2.40 -0.48 1.20
CA LEU A 53 3.29 -1.21 2.09
C LEU A 53 2.84 -2.67 2.15
N ARG A 54 3.77 -3.59 1.95
CA ARG A 54 3.54 -5.03 2.12
C ARG A 54 4.47 -5.58 3.19
N LEU A 55 3.87 -6.13 4.25
CA LEU A 55 4.57 -6.82 5.31
C LEU A 55 4.73 -8.31 4.97
N PRO A 56 5.87 -8.93 5.32
CA PRO A 56 6.11 -10.34 5.03
C PRO A 56 5.05 -11.22 5.70
N ALA A 57 4.65 -12.27 4.99
CA ALA A 57 3.81 -13.29 5.58
C ALA A 57 4.64 -14.09 6.60
N THR A 58 4.10 -14.26 7.79
CA THR A 58 4.78 -14.95 8.88
C THR A 58 3.92 -16.09 9.39
N ILE A 59 4.55 -17.25 9.64
CA ILE A 59 3.90 -18.37 10.30
C ILE A 59 3.66 -18.00 11.77
N ARG A 60 2.46 -18.31 12.28
CA ARG A 60 2.14 -18.08 13.68
C ARG A 60 2.53 -19.31 14.52
N GLU A 61 2.86 -19.06 15.78
CA GLU A 61 3.61 -19.94 16.68
C GLU A 61 2.97 -21.32 16.97
N ASN A 62 1.70 -21.54 16.64
CA ASN A 62 1.04 -22.83 16.90
C ASN A 62 0.15 -23.29 15.74
N THR A 63 -0.39 -24.51 15.83
CA THR A 63 -1.17 -25.13 14.75
C THR A 63 -2.61 -24.65 14.63
N LEU A 64 -3.10 -23.82 15.56
CA LEU A 64 -4.48 -23.33 15.52
C LEU A 64 -4.58 -22.17 14.54
N LYS A 65 -5.52 -22.27 13.58
CA LYS A 65 -5.83 -21.17 12.65
C LYS A 65 -6.19 -19.91 13.44
N LYS A 66 -5.64 -18.76 13.05
CA LYS A 66 -5.92 -17.46 13.68
C LYS A 66 -6.93 -16.67 12.87
N HIS A 67 -7.63 -15.77 13.55
CA HIS A 67 -8.31 -14.65 12.91
C HIS A 67 -7.83 -13.35 13.51
N LEU A 68 -8.07 -12.27 12.79
CA LEU A 68 -7.80 -10.93 13.27
C LEU A 68 -9.05 -10.41 13.98
N GLU A 69 -8.88 -9.98 15.22
CA GLU A 69 -9.95 -9.34 15.99
C GLU A 69 -10.02 -7.85 15.68
N MET A 70 -8.86 -7.19 15.72
CA MET A 70 -8.71 -5.77 15.46
C MET A 70 -7.29 -5.47 14.99
N VAL A 71 -7.13 -4.41 14.20
CA VAL A 71 -5.82 -3.86 13.85
C VAL A 71 -5.78 -2.42 14.32
N TYR A 72 -4.77 -2.07 15.12
CA TYR A 72 -4.52 -0.71 15.59
C TYR A 72 -3.33 -0.13 14.83
N LEU A 73 -3.49 1.09 14.33
CA LEU A 73 -2.48 1.80 13.56
C LEU A 73 -2.19 3.15 14.21
N SER A 74 -0.93 3.38 14.53
CA SER A 74 -0.41 4.72 14.84
C SER A 74 0.00 5.35 13.52
N MET A 75 -0.94 6.06 12.91
CA MET A 75 -0.85 6.59 11.55
C MET A 75 -1.45 7.99 11.51
N ARG A 76 -0.67 8.97 11.04
CA ARG A 76 -1.12 10.35 10.83
C ARG A 76 -1.37 10.61 9.37
N GLY A 77 -2.44 11.34 9.06
CA GLY A 77 -2.85 11.66 7.70
C GLY A 77 -4.31 12.12 7.68
N ARG A 78 -4.88 12.26 6.50
CA ARG A 78 -6.30 12.59 6.29
C ARG A 78 -6.95 11.60 5.33
N GLY A 79 -8.27 11.52 5.32
CA GLY A 79 -9.01 10.63 4.42
C GLY A 79 -9.04 9.17 4.89
N CYS A 80 -9.03 8.23 3.93
CA CYS A 80 -9.26 6.82 4.19
C CYS A 80 -8.11 5.96 3.67
N ALA A 81 -7.55 5.12 4.54
CA ALA A 81 -6.56 4.12 4.18
C ALA A 81 -7.22 2.75 4.05
N GLN A 82 -6.48 1.78 3.51
CA GLN A 82 -6.93 0.41 3.33
C GLN A 82 -5.93 -0.56 3.93
N PHE A 83 -6.42 -1.46 4.79
CA PHE A 83 -5.63 -2.54 5.36
C PHE A 83 -5.99 -3.84 4.63
N ALA A 84 -4.98 -4.58 4.18
CA ALA A 84 -5.15 -5.84 3.50
C ALA A 84 -4.62 -6.99 4.35
N VAL A 85 -5.38 -8.08 4.42
CA VAL A 85 -4.88 -9.39 4.87
C VAL A 85 -4.54 -10.20 3.64
N LEU A 86 -3.33 -10.75 3.61
CA LEU A 86 -2.79 -11.50 2.48
C LEU A 86 -2.70 -12.98 2.85
N GLY A 87 -3.36 -13.83 2.07
CA GLY A 87 -3.35 -15.28 2.22
C GLY A 87 -2.22 -15.96 1.44
N PRO A 88 -1.98 -17.26 1.69
CA PRO A 88 -0.94 -18.04 1.03
C PRO A 88 -1.20 -18.31 -0.46
N ASN A 89 -2.46 -18.35 -0.92
CA ASN A 89 -2.84 -18.67 -2.31
C ASN A 89 -3.22 -17.41 -3.09
N ALA A 90 -2.45 -16.33 -2.89
CA ALA A 90 -2.70 -15.02 -3.47
C ALA A 90 -4.06 -14.39 -3.08
N GLU A 91 -4.70 -14.87 -2.01
CA GLU A 91 -5.92 -14.22 -1.51
C GLU A 91 -5.59 -12.83 -0.93
N ARG A 92 -6.44 -11.84 -1.22
CA ARG A 92 -6.33 -10.48 -0.69
C ARG A 92 -7.69 -10.05 -0.17
N TRP A 93 -7.79 -9.81 1.14
CA TRP A 93 -8.99 -9.24 1.77
C TRP A 93 -8.68 -7.83 2.23
N ALA A 94 -9.34 -6.84 1.66
CA ALA A 94 -9.03 -5.44 1.87
C ALA A 94 -10.17 -4.72 2.60
N TYR A 95 -9.81 -3.88 3.58
CA TYR A 95 -10.73 -3.21 4.49
C TYR A 95 -10.38 -1.73 4.58
N SER A 96 -11.31 -0.86 4.21
CA SER A 96 -11.12 0.59 4.30
C SER A 96 -11.44 1.11 5.69
N PHE A 97 -10.65 2.07 6.17
CA PHE A 97 -10.85 2.72 7.46
C PHE A 97 -10.44 4.20 7.40
N PRO A 98 -11.12 5.09 8.15
CA PRO A 98 -10.77 6.50 8.20
C PRO A 98 -9.51 6.74 9.05
N LEU A 99 -8.70 7.71 8.66
CA LEU A 99 -7.60 8.21 9.47
C LEU A 99 -8.14 9.21 10.49
N ALA A 100 -7.92 8.92 11.78
CA ALA A 100 -8.35 9.77 12.86
C ALA A 100 -7.37 10.93 13.07
N ALA A 101 -7.90 12.11 13.43
CA ALA A 101 -7.09 13.29 13.72
C ALA A 101 -6.14 13.09 14.93
N SER A 102 -6.45 12.16 15.82
CA SER A 102 -5.59 11.77 16.95
C SER A 102 -4.28 11.10 16.52
N GLY A 103 -4.16 10.67 15.25
CA GLY A 103 -3.04 9.87 14.77
C GLY A 103 -3.10 8.40 15.18
N GLN A 104 -4.20 7.97 15.79
CA GLN A 104 -4.45 6.58 16.17
C GLN A 104 -5.79 6.15 15.62
N THR A 105 -5.78 5.12 14.77
CA THR A 105 -6.98 4.57 14.15
C THR A 105 -7.01 3.06 14.28
N ARG A 106 -8.19 2.48 14.05
CA ARG A 106 -8.39 1.04 14.05
C ARG A 106 -9.10 0.60 12.78
N CYS A 107 -8.66 -0.52 12.26
CA CYS A 107 -9.33 -1.23 11.18
C CYS A 107 -9.89 -2.54 11.75
N GLN A 108 -11.16 -2.82 11.49
CA GLN A 108 -11.79 -4.07 11.86
C GLN A 108 -11.85 -5.02 10.66
N PRO A 109 -11.01 -6.06 10.60
CA PRO A 109 -11.07 -7.03 9.51
C PRO A 109 -12.31 -7.93 9.63
N GLY A 110 -12.64 -8.58 8.52
CA GLY A 110 -13.72 -9.56 8.47
C GLY A 110 -13.40 -10.81 9.30
N ARG A 111 -14.40 -11.33 10.02
CA ARG A 111 -14.25 -12.50 10.90
C ARG A 111 -14.10 -13.85 10.18
N GLY A 112 -14.29 -13.87 8.86
CA GLY A 112 -14.24 -15.07 8.02
C GLY A 112 -12.84 -15.60 7.76
N ILE A 113 -11.80 -14.77 7.94
CA ILE A 113 -10.42 -15.17 7.68
C ILE A 113 -9.93 -16.08 8.82
N ARG A 114 -9.53 -17.30 8.46
CA ARG A 114 -9.00 -18.31 9.39
C ARG A 114 -7.74 -18.92 8.80
N GLN A 115 -6.59 -18.34 9.12
CA GLN A 115 -5.31 -18.75 8.55
C GLN A 115 -4.22 -18.79 9.61
N ASN A 116 -3.18 -19.58 9.37
CA ASN A 116 -1.99 -19.62 10.23
C ASN A 116 -0.78 -18.90 9.61
N TYR A 117 -0.79 -18.79 8.28
CA TYR A 117 0.17 -18.04 7.50
C TYR A 117 -0.54 -16.86 6.87
N MET A 118 -0.22 -15.65 7.30
CA MET A 118 -0.84 -14.42 6.80
C MET A 118 0.20 -13.32 6.68
N GLY A 119 0.15 -12.58 5.58
CA GLY A 119 0.80 -11.29 5.41
C GLY A 119 -0.18 -10.15 5.60
N PHE A 120 0.35 -8.94 5.64
CA PHE A 120 -0.46 -7.73 5.77
C PHE A 120 -0.05 -6.70 4.73
N GLY A 121 -0.99 -5.88 4.31
CA GLY A 121 -0.76 -4.73 3.46
C GLY A 121 -1.41 -3.48 4.02
N LEU A 122 -0.84 -2.32 3.71
CA LEU A 122 -1.43 -1.02 3.98
C LEU A 122 -1.31 -0.18 2.69
N SER A 123 -2.38 0.49 2.30
CA SER A 123 -2.36 1.41 1.17
C SER A 123 -3.18 2.67 1.41
N THR A 124 -2.87 3.71 0.63
CA THR A 124 -3.63 4.97 0.56
C THR A 124 -4.22 5.15 -0.84
N PRO A 125 -5.40 4.57 -1.15
CA PRO A 125 -5.92 4.50 -2.52
C PRO A 125 -6.21 5.86 -3.17
N ALA A 126 -6.41 6.92 -2.37
CA ALA A 126 -6.61 8.28 -2.87
C ALA A 126 -5.30 9.08 -2.96
N GLY A 127 -4.14 8.44 -2.82
CA GLY A 127 -2.81 9.06 -2.94
C GLY A 127 -2.48 10.04 -1.83
N GLN A 128 -3.24 10.04 -0.73
CA GLN A 128 -2.99 10.95 0.37
C GLN A 128 -1.65 10.67 1.07
N THR A 129 -1.04 11.74 1.56
CA THR A 129 0.15 11.66 2.42
C THR A 129 -0.21 11.06 3.78
N PHE A 130 0.70 10.25 4.32
CA PHE A 130 0.61 9.73 5.68
C PHE A 130 1.99 9.51 6.30
N THR A 131 2.01 9.39 7.63
CA THR A 131 3.12 8.79 8.37
C THR A 131 2.63 7.55 9.10
N LEU A 132 3.49 6.57 9.28
CA LEU A 132 3.19 5.32 9.97
C LEU A 132 4.28 5.02 10.99
N ASP A 133 3.89 4.94 12.26
CA ASP A 133 4.82 4.67 13.36
C ASP A 133 4.73 3.21 13.82
N ARG A 134 3.51 2.65 13.89
CA ARG A 134 3.27 1.30 14.41
C ARG A 134 2.01 0.67 13.84
N ILE A 135 2.09 -0.62 13.57
CA ILE A 135 0.95 -1.50 13.29
C ILE A 135 0.90 -2.57 14.37
N GLU A 136 -0.23 -2.70 15.04
CA GLU A 136 -0.50 -3.76 16.00
C GLU A 136 -1.69 -4.59 15.56
N VAL A 137 -1.47 -5.88 15.38
CA VAL A 137 -2.49 -6.83 14.92
C VAL A 137 -2.90 -7.72 16.07
N VAL A 138 -4.12 -7.55 16.56
CA VAL A 138 -4.70 -8.43 17.58
C VAL A 138 -5.21 -9.69 16.90
N THR A 139 -4.56 -10.82 17.20
CA THR A 139 -4.95 -12.12 16.67
C THR A 139 -5.53 -13.01 17.75
N VAL A 140 -6.56 -13.77 17.39
CA VAL A 140 -7.21 -14.70 18.29
C VAL A 140 -7.21 -16.09 17.66
N SER A 141 -6.78 -17.07 18.46
CA SER A 141 -6.72 -18.48 18.06
C SER A 141 -8.12 -19.08 17.91
N SER A 142 -8.30 -19.92 16.89
CA SER A 142 -9.49 -20.77 16.81
C SER A 142 -9.49 -21.78 17.97
N LYS A 143 -10.68 -22.20 18.41
CA LYS A 143 -10.83 -23.24 19.45
C LYS A 143 -10.58 -24.65 18.91
N THR A 144 -11.02 -24.93 17.69
CA THR A 144 -11.04 -26.30 17.13
C THR A 144 -10.32 -26.45 15.79
N ARG A 145 -10.13 -25.36 15.01
CA ARG A 145 -9.59 -25.43 13.64
C ARG A 145 -8.06 -25.39 13.61
N ARG A 146 -7.44 -26.39 12.99
CA ARG A 146 -5.98 -26.55 12.88
C ARG A 146 -5.51 -26.50 11.42
N VAL A 147 -4.21 -26.29 11.23
CA VAL A 147 -3.56 -26.49 9.93
C VAL A 147 -3.66 -27.97 9.55
N GLY A 148 -4.06 -28.26 8.31
CA GLY A 148 -4.26 -29.65 7.82
C GLY A 148 -5.62 -30.27 8.13
N ALA A 149 -6.54 -29.54 8.77
CA ALA A 149 -7.93 -29.92 9.01
C ALA A 149 -8.93 -28.89 8.46
#